data_AF-A0A3N1SYY1-F1
#
_entry.id   AF-A0A3N1SYY1-F1
#
_cell.length_a   1.000
_cell.length_b   1.000
_cell.length_c   1.000
_cell.angle_alpha   90.00
_cell.angle_beta   90.00
_cell.angle_gamma   90.00
#
_symmetry.space_group_name_H-M   'P 1'
#
loop_
_entity.id
_entity.type
_entity.pdbx_description
1 polymer ?
#
loop_
_entity_poly.entity_id
_entity_poly.type
_entity_poly.pdbx_seq_one_letter_code
_entity_poly.pdbx_strand_id
1 'polypeptide(L)'
;MAQHPEITVALVRELLNSPAGGPVLYIDETGQLAVGSEIHAPRSSVVATREEASDYFGEHHVDGLDDDTISDLLPGTEDWVENTLAALND
;
A
#
# COMPACT_ATOMS: atom_id res chain seq x y z
N MET A 1 18.28 -6.82 -12.47
CA MET A 1 16.82 -6.60 -12.52
C MET A 1 16.44 -6.35 -11.07
N ALA A 2 16.18 -5.09 -10.70
CA ALA A 2 15.69 -4.81 -9.36
C ALA A 2 14.36 -5.57 -9.22
N GLN A 3 14.25 -6.41 -8.20
CA GLN A 3 12.98 -7.05 -7.89
C GLN A 3 12.08 -5.91 -7.40
N HIS A 4 11.18 -5.44 -8.26
CA HIS A 4 10.16 -4.49 -7.80
C HIS A 4 9.36 -5.19 -6.70
N PRO A 5 9.15 -4.54 -5.56
CA PRO A 5 8.40 -5.17 -4.49
C PRO A 5 6.94 -5.32 -4.94
N GLU A 6 6.46 -6.56 -4.99
CA GLU A 6 5.08 -6.87 -5.39
C GLU A 6 4.11 -6.54 -4.26
N ILE A 7 3.03 -5.82 -4.59
CA ILE A 7 1.90 -5.65 -3.67
C ILE A 7 1.12 -6.96 -3.65
N THR A 8 0.63 -7.32 -2.47
CA THR A 8 -0.24 -8.48 -2.30
C THR A 8 -1.53 -8.09 -1.60
N VAL A 9 -2.58 -8.90 -1.76
CA VAL A 9 -3.86 -8.74 -1.05
C VAL A 9 -3.61 -8.64 0.45
N ALA A 10 -2.70 -9.48 0.96
CA ALA A 10 -2.35 -9.51 2.36
C ALA A 10 -1.79 -8.18 2.85
N LEU A 11 -0.91 -7.51 2.08
CA LEU A 11 -0.35 -6.20 2.44
C LEU A 11 -1.42 -5.11 2.47
N VAL A 12 -2.27 -5.04 1.45
CA VAL A 12 -3.37 -4.06 1.40
C VAL A 12 -4.34 -4.29 2.55
N ARG A 13 -4.70 -5.55 2.80
CA ARG A 13 -5.56 -5.92 3.92
C ARG A 13 -4.94 -5.59 5.26
N GLU A 14 -3.65 -5.83 5.42
CA GLU A 14 -2.90 -5.46 6.62
C GLU A 14 -2.89 -3.94 6.83
N LEU A 15 -2.67 -3.15 5.78
CA LEU A 15 -2.73 -1.68 5.82
C LEU A 15 -4.09 -1.18 6.29
N LEU A 16 -5.16 -1.70 5.69
CA LEU A 16 -6.54 -1.30 5.99
C LEU A 16 -7.00 -1.74 7.38
N ASN A 17 -6.57 -2.94 7.83
CA ASN A 17 -6.91 -3.49 9.14
C ASN A 17 -5.89 -3.13 10.23
N SER A 18 -4.84 -2.38 9.90
CA SER A 18 -3.77 -2.08 10.84
C SER A 18 -4.32 -1.25 12.01
N PRO A 19 -4.04 -1.67 13.27
CA PRO A 19 -4.44 -0.92 14.45
C PRO A 19 -3.53 0.30 14.71
N ALA A 20 -2.50 0.51 13.88
CA ALA A 20 -1.56 1.61 14.06
C ALA A 20 -2.24 2.97 13.82
N GLY A 21 -1.78 4.00 14.53
CA GLY A 21 -2.24 5.37 14.33
C GLY A 21 -1.60 5.95 13.07
N GLY A 22 -2.38 6.08 11.99
CA GLY A 22 -1.89 6.48 10.66
C GLY A 22 -1.05 5.38 10.01
N PRO A 23 -1.64 4.23 9.65
CA PRO A 23 -0.89 3.16 9.01
C PRO A 23 -0.59 3.52 7.56
N VAL A 24 0.61 3.19 7.11
CA VAL A 24 1.16 3.48 5.79
C VAL A 24 1.86 2.25 5.23
N LEU A 25 1.79 2.10 3.91
CA LEU A 25 2.61 1.18 3.14
C LEU A 25 3.92 1.91 2.80
N TYR A 26 5.04 1.29 3.11
CA TYR A 26 6.35 1.85 2.85
C TYR A 26 7.32 0.78 2.39
N ILE A 27 8.41 1.19 1.75
CA ILE A 27 9.55 0.30 1.48
C ILE A 27 10.48 0.28 2.68
N ASP A 28 10.75 -0.90 3.22
CA ASP A 28 11.70 -1.06 4.31
C ASP A 28 13.17 -1.04 3.81
N GLU A 29 14.12 -1.07 4.74
CA GLU A 29 15.56 -1.04 4.46
C GLU A 29 16.09 -2.20 3.60
N THR A 30 15.35 -3.30 3.52
CA THR A 30 15.61 -4.45 2.65
C THR A 30 15.05 -4.29 1.24
N GLY A 31 14.27 -3.23 1.00
CA GLY A 31 13.64 -2.98 -0.30
C GLY A 31 12.29 -3.68 -0.49
N GLN A 32 11.67 -4.21 0.57
CA GLN A 32 10.37 -4.87 0.50
C GLN A 32 9.24 -3.93 0.96
N LEU A 33 8.03 -4.17 0.47
CA LEU A 33 6.85 -3.45 0.93
C LEU A 33 6.42 -3.98 2.30
N ALA A 34 6.19 -3.06 3.24
CA ALA A 34 5.74 -3.35 4.59
C ALA A 34 4.68 -2.35 5.04
N VAL A 35 3.82 -2.79 5.96
CA VAL A 35 2.82 -1.93 6.61
C VAL A 35 3.32 -1.51 7.98
N GLY A 36 3.29 -0.21 8.27
CA GLY A 36 3.70 0.34 9.55
C GLY A 36 2.98 1.62 9.88
N SER A 37 3.41 2.32 10.92
CA SER A 37 2.86 3.65 11.26
C SER A 37 3.65 4.74 10.55
N GLU A 38 2.98 5.81 10.10
CA GLU A 38 3.62 6.98 9.48
C GLU A 38 4.71 7.62 10.35
N ILE A 39 4.58 7.44 11.67
CA ILE A 39 5.48 8.00 12.68
C ILE A 39 6.82 7.25 12.73
N HIS A 40 6.82 5.99 12.30
CA HIS A 40 7.98 5.10 12.29
C HIS A 40 8.55 4.90 10.88
N ALA A 41 7.74 5.10 9.84
CA ALA A 41 8.16 4.99 8.46
C ALA A 41 8.89 6.27 8.00
N PRO A 42 10.06 6.15 7.34
CA PRO A 42 10.69 7.31 6.72
C PRO A 42 9.79 7.84 5.59
N ARG A 43 9.46 9.14 5.62
CA ARG A 43 8.59 9.78 4.61
C ARG A 43 9.03 9.55 3.17
N SER A 44 10.34 9.45 2.94
CA SER A 44 10.91 9.19 1.60
C SER A 44 10.71 7.75 1.10
N SER A 45 10.20 6.87 1.94
CA SER A 45 9.89 5.48 1.60
C SER A 45 8.39 5.17 1.67
N VAL A 46 7.56 6.13 2.08
CA VAL A 46 6.10 5.95 2.13
C VAL A 46 5.60 5.91 0.69
N VAL A 47 4.98 4.80 0.35
CA VAL A 47 4.38 4.54 -0.95
C VAL A 47 2.93 4.96 -0.95
N ALA A 48 2.22 4.65 0.14
CA ALA A 48 0.78 4.83 0.22
C ALA A 48 0.33 5.00 1.65
N THR A 49 -0.68 5.83 1.88
CA THR A 49 -1.36 5.91 3.17
C THR A 49 -2.57 4.99 3.23
N ARG A 50 -3.02 4.63 4.45
CA ARG A 50 -4.31 3.96 4.61
C ARG A 50 -5.47 4.81 4.09
N GLU A 51 -5.38 6.13 4.16
CA GLU A 51 -6.44 6.99 3.62
C GLU A 51 -6.51 6.85 2.09
N GLU A 52 -5.39 6.92 1.38
CA GLU A 52 -5.35 6.71 -0.08
C GLU A 52 -5.77 5.29 -0.48
N ALA A 53 -5.31 4.28 0.26
CA ALA A 53 -5.78 2.92 0.05
C ALA A 53 -7.29 2.82 0.33
N SER A 54 -7.78 3.39 1.42
CA SER A 54 -9.21 3.36 1.73
C SER A 54 -10.04 4.20 0.76
N ASP A 55 -9.49 5.21 0.12
CA ASP A 55 -10.14 5.98 -0.93
C ASP A 55 -10.23 5.11 -2.20
N TYR A 56 -9.10 4.58 -2.66
CA TYR A 56 -9.01 3.72 -3.83
C TYR A 56 -9.82 2.43 -3.72
N PHE A 57 -9.76 1.77 -2.56
CA PHE A 57 -10.42 0.49 -2.29
C PHE A 57 -11.82 0.68 -1.67
N GLY A 58 -12.03 1.72 -0.86
CA GLY A 58 -13.25 1.92 -0.08
C GLY A 58 -14.31 2.82 -0.72
N GLU A 59 -13.97 3.67 -1.71
CA GLU A 59 -14.99 4.39 -2.50
C GLU A 59 -15.96 3.40 -3.21
N HIS A 60 -15.53 2.15 -3.39
CA HIS A 60 -16.33 1.10 -4.02
C HIS A 60 -17.17 0.22 -3.07
N HIS A 61 -16.95 0.21 -1.74
CA HIS A 61 -17.59 -0.80 -0.87
C HIS A 61 -17.92 -0.33 0.56
N VAL A 62 -19.21 -0.07 0.79
CA VAL A 62 -19.80 0.27 2.11
C VAL A 62 -19.90 -0.96 3.05
N ASP A 63 -19.93 -2.17 2.50
CA ASP A 63 -20.13 -3.42 3.26
C ASP A 63 -18.82 -4.15 3.64
N GLY A 64 -17.66 -3.68 3.14
CA GLY A 64 -16.36 -4.27 3.43
C GLY A 64 -15.54 -4.60 2.19
N LEU A 65 -14.22 -4.57 2.35
CA LEU A 65 -13.24 -4.98 1.34
C LEU A 65 -12.94 -6.46 1.51
N ASP A 66 -13.63 -7.31 0.75
CA ASP A 66 -13.31 -8.72 0.65
C ASP A 66 -12.03 -8.94 -0.18
N ASP A 67 -11.34 -10.05 0.09
CA ASP A 67 -10.07 -10.40 -0.58
C ASP A 67 -10.22 -10.47 -2.13
N ASP A 68 -11.40 -10.84 -2.63
CA ASP A 68 -11.72 -10.91 -4.06
C ASP A 68 -11.70 -9.51 -4.72
N THR A 69 -12.29 -8.51 -4.06
CA THR A 69 -12.28 -7.12 -4.52
C THR A 69 -10.87 -6.54 -4.51
N ILE A 70 -10.09 -6.80 -3.45
CA ILE A 70 -8.70 -6.37 -3.40
C ILE A 70 -7.90 -7.03 -4.53
N SER A 71 -8.17 -8.30 -4.83
CA SER A 71 -7.52 -9.04 -5.92
C SER A 71 -7.87 -8.50 -7.31
N ASP A 72 -9.10 -8.01 -7.52
CA ASP A 72 -9.53 -7.40 -8.78
C ASP A 72 -8.88 -6.02 -9.00
N LEU A 73 -8.69 -5.27 -7.91
CA LEU A 73 -8.12 -3.91 -7.92
C LEU A 73 -6.58 -3.89 -7.87
N LEU A 74 -5.96 -4.96 -7.39
CA LEU A 74 -4.52 -5.17 -7.29
C LEU A 74 -3.72 -4.80 -8.55
N PRO A 75 -4.09 -5.26 -9.76
CA PRO A 75 -3.35 -4.89 -10.97
C PRO A 75 -3.34 -3.37 -11.23
N GLY A 76 -4.37 -2.63 -10.78
CA GLY A 76 -4.36 -1.17 -10.83
C GLY A 76 -3.53 -0.54 -9.70
N THR A 77 -3.45 -1.20 -8.56
CA THR A 77 -2.60 -0.78 -7.42
C THR A 77 -1.11 -0.95 -7.72
N GLU A 78 -0.73 -1.97 -8.49
CA GLU A 78 0.65 -2.16 -8.96
C GLU A 78 1.11 -0.97 -9.81
N ASP A 79 0.29 -0.53 -10.77
CA ASP A 79 0.60 0.65 -11.61
C ASP A 79 0.73 1.93 -10.75
N TRP A 80 -0.16 2.11 -9.77
CA TRP A 80 -0.09 3.23 -8.84
C TRP A 80 1.19 3.25 -8.00
N VAL A 81 1.61 2.08 -7.50
CA VAL A 81 2.83 1.96 -6.72
C VAL A 81 4.06 2.09 -7.60
N GLU A 82 4.12 1.46 -8.77
CA GLU A 82 5.22 1.66 -9.71
C GLU A 82 5.40 3.13 -10.07
N ASN A 83 4.30 3.85 -10.31
CA ASN A 83 4.34 5.28 -10.59
C ASN A 83 4.85 6.11 -9.39
N THR A 84 4.45 5.75 -8.17
CA THR A 84 4.91 6.39 -6.95
C THR A 84 6.40 6.07 -6.65
N LEU A 85 6.83 4.84 -6.90
CA LEU A 85 8.22 4.41 -6.73
C LEU A 85 9.15 5.04 -7.75
N ALA A 86 8.69 5.21 -8.98
CA ALA A 86 9.40 5.97 -10.00
C ALA A 86 9.59 7.43 -9.57
N ALA A 87 8.56 8.05 -8.98
CA ALA A 87 8.63 9.42 -8.47
C ALA A 87 9.57 9.59 -7.26
N LEU A 88 9.79 8.54 -6.47
CA LEU A 88 10.71 8.56 -5.32
C LEU A 88 12.19 8.35 -5.71
N ASN A 89 12.47 7.81 -6.90
CA ASN A 89 13.82 7.54 -7.40
C ASN A 89 14.36 8.59 -8.40
N ASP A 90 13.57 9.62 -8.75
CA ASP A 90 13.97 10.76 -9.59
C ASP A 90 14.52 11.93 -8.75
#